data_AF-A0A0N1D083-F1
#
_entry.id   AF-A0A0N1D083-F1
#
_cell.length_a   1.000
_cell.length_b   1.000
_cell.length_c   1.000
_cell.angle_alpha   90.00
_cell.angle_beta   90.00
_cell.angle_gamma   90.00
#
_symmetry.space_group_name_H-M   'P 1'
#
loop_
_entity.id
_entity.type
_entity.pdbx_description
1 polymer ?
#
loop_
_entity_poly.entity_id
_entity_poly.type
_entity_poly.pdbx_seq_one_letter_code
_entity_poly.pdbx_strand_id
1 'polypeptide(L)' 'MARVITRTVSSDLVQVSTPDRVLGHVRAEQGTFVALRGADPRWGEVVGRYPSEGLALEALRQRKRSI' A
#
# COMPACT_ATOMS: atom_id res chain seq x y z
N MET A 1 14.16 -10.61 4.74
CA MET A 1 12.88 -10.14 4.16
C MET A 1 12.11 -9.41 5.24
N ALA A 2 11.71 -8.16 5.04
CA ALA A 2 10.89 -7.45 6.03
C ALA A 2 9.48 -8.06 6.06
N ARG A 3 8.98 -8.40 7.25
CA ARG A 3 7.61 -8.90 7.43
C ARG A 3 6.63 -7.77 7.11
N VAL A 4 5.75 -8.00 6.15
CA VAL A 4 4.67 -7.06 5.84
C VAL A 4 3.44 -7.47 6.64
N ILE A 5 2.81 -6.48 7.26
CA ILE A 5 1.59 -6.59 8.04
C ILE A 5 0.56 -5.72 7.33
N THR A 6 -0.59 -6.30 7.01
CA THR A 6 -1.74 -5.59 6.48
C THR A 6 -2.79 -5.43 7.59
N ARG A 7 -3.38 -4.23 7.67
CA ARG A 7 -4.46 -3.93 8.60
C ARG A 7 -5.58 -3.21 7.87
N THR A 8 -6.78 -3.77 7.88
CA THR A 8 -7.97 -3.09 7.36
C THR A 8 -8.30 -1.88 8.23
N VAL A 9 -8.31 -0.70 7.64
CA VAL A 9 -8.67 0.58 8.29
C VAL A 9 -10.14 0.89 8.02
N SER A 10 -10.61 0.60 6.81
CA SER A 10 -12.01 0.77 6.38
C SER A 10 -12.33 -0.21 5.25
N SER A 11 -13.59 -0.30 4.83
CA SER A 11 -14.05 -1.25 3.80
C SER A 11 -13.30 -1.14 2.46
N ASP A 12 -12.81 0.06 2.14
CA ASP A 12 -12.04 0.36 0.93
C ASP A 12 -10.57 0.69 1.21
N LEU A 13 -10.09 0.58 2.46
CA LEU A 13 -8.75 1.06 2.84
C LEU A 13 -8.01 0.06 3.72
N VAL A 14 -6.85 -0.39 3.23
CA VAL A 14 -5.93 -1.28 3.94
C VAL A 14 -4.61 -0.55 4.19
N GLN A 15 -4.15 -0.53 5.43
CA GLN A 15 -2.81 -0.05 5.77
C GLN A 15 -1.80 -1.18 5.62
N VAL A 16 -0.64 -0.84 5.06
CA VAL A 16 0.49 -1.75 4.87
C VAL A 16 1.67 -1.24 5.67
N SER A 17 2.18 -2.05 6.60
CA SER A 17 3.27 -1.67 7.49
C SER A 17 4.27 -2.82 7.67
N THR A 18 5.50 -2.47 8.01
CA THR A 18 6.43 -3.40 8.67
C THR A 18 6.27 -3.25 10.19
N PRO A 19 6.85 -4.15 11.02
CA PRO A 19 6.87 -3.95 12.47
C PRO A 19 7.40 -2.58 12.89
N ASP A 20 8.36 -2.03 12.15
CA ASP A 20 9.02 -0.77 12.49
C ASP A 20 8.33 0.49 11.95
N ARG A 21 7.50 0.39 10.89
CA ARG A 21 6.91 1.58 10.25
C ARG A 21 5.78 1.28 9.27
N VAL A 22 4.94 2.28 8.99
CA VAL A 22 3.97 2.25 7.89
C VAL A 22 4.69 2.42 6.54
N LEU A 23 4.41 1.53 5.58
CA LEU A 23 4.90 1.60 4.21
C LEU A 23 3.96 2.40 3.31
N GLY A 24 2.66 2.27 3.54
CA GLY A 24 1.63 2.87 2.70
C GLY A 24 0.24 2.33 3.00
N HIS A 25 -0.67 2.60 2.08
CA HIS A 25 -2.06 2.15 2.11
C HIS A 25 -2.48 1.65 0.73
N VAL A 26 -3.39 0.69 0.69
CA VAL A 26 -4.08 0.28 -0.51
C VAL A 26 -5.52 0.76 -0.40
N ARG A 27 -5.96 1.54 -1.39
CA ARG A 27 -7.34 2.02 -1.50
C ARG A 27 -8.04 1.29 -2.63
N ALA A 28 -9.17 0.66 -2.36
CA ALA A 28 -10.03 0.06 -3.36
C ALA A 28 -10.93 1.14 -3.98
N GLU A 29 -10.87 1.33 -5.30
CA GLU A 29 -11.69 2.26 -6.05
C GLU A 29 -12.26 1.59 -7.31
N GLN A 30 -13.58 1.50 -7.41
CA GLN A 30 -14.33 1.08 -8.61
C GLN A 30 -13.66 -0.07 -9.40
N GLY A 31 -13.40 -1.20 -8.72
CA GLY A 31 -12.81 -2.39 -9.35
C GLY A 31 -11.28 -2.33 -9.55
N THR A 32 -10.61 -1.32 -9.01
CA THR A 32 -9.16 -1.14 -9.06
C THR A 32 -8.59 -0.91 -7.66
N PHE A 33 -7.31 -1.20 -7.46
CA PHE A 33 -6.61 -1.00 -6.19
C PHE A 33 -5.49 0.02 -6.37
N VAL A 34 -5.58 1.12 -5.64
CA VAL A 34 -4.61 2.22 -5.67
C VAL A 34 -3.61 2.02 -4.54
N ALA A 35 -2.33 1.83 -4.87
CA ALA A 35 -1.25 1.82 -3.89
C ALA A 35 -0.81 3.26 -3.58
N LEU A 36 -0.89 3.65 -2.32
CA LEU A 36 -0.48 4.94 -1.79
C LEU A 36 0.73 4.73 -0.88
N ARG A 37 1.81 5.49 -1.07
CA ARG A 37 3.01 5.42 -0.23
C ARG A 37 3.02 6.60 0.73
N GLY A 38 3.27 6.31 2.01
CA GLY A 38 3.27 7.31 3.08
C GLY A 38 2.53 6.82 4.32
N ALA A 39 2.67 7.54 5.43
CA ALA A 39 1.98 7.21 6.67
C ALA A 39 0.50 7.65 6.65
N ASP A 40 0.15 8.61 5.79
CA ASP A 40 -1.19 9.18 5.68
C ASP A 40 -1.82 8.89 4.31
N PRO A 41 -2.99 8.24 4.26
CA PRO A 41 -3.66 7.93 3.00
C PRO A 41 -4.22 9.17 2.29
N ARG A 42 -4.33 10.31 2.98
CA ARG A 42 -4.80 11.59 2.41
C ARG A 42 -3.73 12.31 1.60
N TRP A 43 -2.46 12.09 1.94
CA TRP A 43 -1.30 12.79 1.37
C TRP A 43 -0.29 11.82 0.73
N GLY A 44 -0.63 10.52 0.71
CA GLY A 44 0.25 9.49 0.19
C GLY A 44 0.48 9.64 -1.31
N GLU A 45 1.72 9.40 -1.73
CA GLU A 45 2.10 9.39 -3.14
C GLU A 45 1.46 8.18 -3.82
N VAL A 46 0.76 8.39 -4.94
CA VAL A 46 0.21 7.30 -5.74
C VAL A 46 1.36 6.55 -6.40
N VAL A 47 1.64 5.34 -5.92
CA VAL A 47 2.65 4.44 -6.50
C VAL A 47 2.13 3.83 -7.80
N GLY A 48 0.83 3.55 -7.87
CA GLY A 48 0.19 3.00 -9.06
C GLY A 48 -1.23 2.50 -8.79
N ARG A 49 -1.90 2.10 -9.87
CA ARG A 49 -3.22 1.47 -9.84
C ARG A 49 -3.09 0.05 -10.38
N TYR A 50 -3.71 -0.91 -9.70
CA TYR A 50 -3.54 -2.33 -9.96
C TYR A 50 -4.89 -3.05 -10.03
N PRO A 51 -5.00 -4.11 -10.84
CA PRO A 51 -6.25 -4.86 -10.97
C PRO A 51 -6.56 -5.75 -9.74
N SER A 52 -5.61 -5.92 -8.82
CA SER A 52 -5.80 -6.72 -7.61
C SER A 52 -5.06 -6.14 -6.40
N GLU A 53 -5.58 -6.41 -5.20
CA GLU A 53 -4.97 -5.99 -3.94
C GLU A 53 -3.55 -6.52 -3.79
N GLY A 54 -3.32 -7.80 -4.13
CA GLY A 54 -2.00 -8.43 -4.02
C GLY A 54 -0.91 -7.72 -4.83
N LEU A 55 -1.24 -7.21 -6.02
CA LEU A 55 -0.30 -6.43 -6.83
C LEU A 55 -0.01 -5.06 -6.21
N ALA A 56 -1.02 -4.39 -5.66
CA ALA A 56 -0.83 -3.14 -4.94
C ALA A 56 0.04 -3.32 -3.68
N LEU A 57 -0.15 -4.42 -2.95
CA LEU A 57 0.68 -4.79 -1.80
C LEU A 57 2.13 -5.06 -2.20
N GLU A 58 2.36 -5.82 -3.27
CA GLU A 58 3.69 -6.11 -3.77
C GLU A 58 4.40 -4.85 -4.28
N ALA A 59 3.67 -3.90 -4.89
CA ALA A 59 4.22 -2.61 -5.27
C ALA A 59 4.66 -1.75 -4.06
N LEU A 60 3.93 -1.82 -2.95
CA LEU A 60 4.33 -1.16 -1.70
C LEU A 60 5.53 -1.86 -1.04
N ARG A 61 5.60 -3.19 -1.16
CA ARG A 61 6.71 -4.02 -0.65
C ARG A 61 8.00 -3.81 -1.43
N GLN A 62 7.91 -3.68 -2.75
CA GLN A 62 9.03 -3.34 -3.61
C GLN A 62 9.42 -1.88 -3.34
N ARG A 63 10.30 -1.70 -2.35
CA ARG A 63 11.02 -0.45 -2.15
C ARG A 63 11.73 -0.16 -3.47
N LYS A 64 11.55 1.02 -4.06
CA LYS A 64 12.48 1.52 -5.08
C LYS A 64 13.86 1.45 -4.42
N ARG A 65 14.61 0.42 -4.73
CA ARG A 65 16.05 0.42 -4.55
C ARG A 65 16.49 1.30 -5.71
N SER A 66 16.53 2.60 -5.46
CA SER A 66 17.30 3.50 -6.32
C SER A 66 18.72 2.92 -6.28
N ILE A 67 19.07 2.24 -7.38
CA ILE A 67 20.45 1.93 -7.74
C ILE A 67 21.16 3.24 -8.05
#